data_AF-A0A3E1KA36-F1
#
_entry.id   AF-A0A3E1KA36-F1
#
_cell.length_a   1.000
_cell.length_b   1.000
_cell.length_c   1.000
_cell.angle_alpha   90.00
_cell.angle_beta   90.00
_cell.angle_gamma   90.00
#
_symmetry.space_group_name_H-M   'P 1'
#
loop_
_entity.id
_entity.type
_entity.pdbx_description
1 polymer ?
#
loop_
_entity_poly.entity_id
_entity_poly.type
_entity_poly.pdbx_seq_one_letter_code
_entity_poly.pdbx_strand_id
1 'polypeptide(L)'
;MTTTTRIHSAGEAGFVEFRASPGHRRPVAKRGSVEVVVIGHTGQVGSALVQRLTRIGGQRGLPELKFSEGINRSRHIFADGREVRELPRASGSLGELASRLGSRRRPAVIVDCTADPDLPRLYPDWLRAGIGVVTPNKHGLAGDEKLYRAIREAAQRSGAPLAYSATVGAGSPILSTLRRMRQAGAAPSGITAVLSGTLSHVFSAMTDGASLSEAVADARSRGFTEPNPLEDLSGRDVARKLRIMLREAGLDEIGIHREPVVPDAPARSASDEPAVKALLESLDEAWRRRLAQARSRQTVMVYLARFGQSGATVAPVCVAPDSPFARLAGSGNRACIEWPDDPDCPMDIFGPGAGTNVTAGAVLADLVEAASGLAR
;
A
#
# COMPACT_ATOMS: atom_id res chain seq x y z
N MET A 1 -2.02 38.98 26.78
CA MET A 1 -0.57 38.76 26.58
C MET A 1 0.15 39.93 27.22
N THR A 2 0.84 39.69 28.32
CA THR A 2 1.72 40.67 28.96
C THR A 2 2.93 39.88 29.45
N THR A 3 4.02 39.99 28.70
CA THR A 3 5.27 39.29 29.00
C THR A 3 6.12 40.26 29.82
N THR A 4 6.38 39.94 31.09
CA THR A 4 7.37 40.68 31.89
C THR A 4 8.65 39.87 31.92
N THR A 5 9.67 40.34 31.20
CA THR A 5 11.01 39.74 31.21
C THR A 5 11.84 40.45 32.27
N ARG A 6 12.27 39.75 33.32
CA ARG A 6 13.41 40.18 34.14
C ARG A 6 14.62 39.34 33.74
N ILE A 7 15.62 39.99 33.17
CA ILE A 7 16.93 39.39 32.92
C ILE A 7 17.80 39.72 34.13
N HIS A 8 18.20 38.70 34.90
CA HIS A 8 19.30 38.84 35.85
C HIS A 8 20.60 38.45 35.15
N SER A 9 21.57 39.36 35.14
CA SER A 9 22.93 39.13 34.69
C SER A 9 23.73 38.42 35.79
N ALA A 10 24.29 37.25 35.50
CA ALA A 10 25.63 36.77 35.85
C ALA A 10 25.65 35.23 35.93
N GLY A 11 26.40 34.58 35.03
CA GLY A 11 27.30 33.50 35.43
C GLY A 11 26.84 32.03 35.47
N GLU A 12 25.59 31.65 35.19
CA GLU A 12 25.20 30.22 35.20
C GLU A 12 24.30 29.85 34.01
N ALA A 13 24.46 28.61 33.51
CA ALA A 13 23.69 28.07 32.40
C ALA A 13 22.18 28.19 32.66
N GLY A 14 21.51 29.09 31.94
CA GLY A 14 20.09 29.35 32.09
C GLY A 14 19.26 28.18 31.61
N PHE A 15 18.79 27.33 32.53
CA PHE A 15 17.70 26.41 32.25
C PHE A 15 16.38 27.18 32.24
N VAL A 16 15.66 27.12 31.11
CA VAL A 16 14.30 27.64 31.01
C VAL A 16 13.37 26.61 31.64
N GLU A 17 12.94 26.86 32.87
CA GLU A 17 11.98 26.03 33.57
C GLU A 17 10.55 26.40 33.12
N PHE A 18 9.92 25.56 32.30
CA PHE A 18 8.52 25.74 31.92
C PHE A 18 7.60 25.34 33.08
N ARG A 19 7.13 26.32 33.85
CA ARG A 19 6.04 26.08 34.81
C ARG A 19 4.74 25.85 34.05
N ALA A 20 4.19 24.64 34.15
CA ALA A 20 2.84 24.35 33.70
C ALA A 20 1.84 25.16 34.55
N SER A 21 1.19 26.16 33.95
CA SER A 21 0.04 26.83 34.56
C SER A 21 -1.07 25.80 34.81
N PRO A 22 -1.84 25.90 35.92
CA PRO A 22 -2.98 25.04 36.18
C PRO A 22 -3.92 25.08 34.97
N GLY A 23 -4.11 23.92 34.35
CA GLY A 23 -4.69 23.78 33.03
C GLY A 23 -6.11 24.32 32.94
N HIS A 24 -6.28 25.47 32.29
CA HIS A 24 -7.52 25.76 31.59
C HIS A 24 -7.66 24.72 30.46
N ARG A 25 -8.35 23.61 30.76
CA ARG A 25 -8.78 22.65 29.75
C ARG A 25 -9.75 23.37 28.82
N ARG A 26 -9.23 23.93 27.71
CA ARG A 26 -10.09 24.28 26.58
C ARG A 26 -10.84 23.01 26.19
N PRO A 27 -12.19 23.01 26.18
CA PRO A 27 -12.92 21.87 25.63
C PRO A 27 -12.48 21.71 24.18
N VAL A 28 -11.80 20.60 23.88
CA VAL A 28 -11.56 20.19 22.50
C VAL A 28 -12.94 19.93 21.93
N ALA A 29 -13.34 20.69 20.91
CA ALA A 29 -14.63 20.50 20.25
C ALA A 29 -14.81 19.01 19.90
N LYS A 30 -16.00 18.46 20.19
CA LYS A 30 -16.36 17.10 19.74
C LYS A 30 -16.22 17.08 18.22
N ARG A 31 -15.18 16.42 17.69
CA ARG A 31 -15.05 16.18 16.25
C ARG A 31 -16.27 15.39 15.78
N GLY A 32 -16.78 15.72 14.60
CA GLY A 32 -17.95 15.05 14.02
C GLY A 32 -17.72 13.53 13.84
N SER A 33 -18.82 12.77 13.77
CA SER A 33 -18.77 11.33 13.49
C SER A 33 -18.77 11.07 11.98
N VAL A 34 -17.93 10.14 11.53
CA VAL A 34 -17.79 9.73 10.12
C VAL A 34 -18.33 8.30 9.95
N GLU A 35 -19.18 8.09 8.96
CA GLU A 35 -19.68 6.77 8.60
C GLU A 35 -18.63 6.00 7.78
N VAL A 36 -18.44 4.73 8.09
CA VAL A 36 -17.45 3.86 7.46
C VAL A 36 -18.16 2.68 6.82
N VAL A 37 -18.05 2.58 5.50
CA VAL A 37 -18.54 1.46 4.70
C VAL A 37 -17.35 0.61 4.28
N VAL A 38 -17.33 -0.68 4.62
CA VAL A 38 -16.21 -1.58 4.26
C VAL A 38 -16.65 -2.58 3.20
N ILE A 39 -16.05 -2.49 2.01
CA ILE A 39 -16.24 -3.48 0.93
C ILE A 39 -15.12 -4.53 1.07
N GLY A 40 -15.49 -5.81 1.06
CA GLY A 40 -14.60 -6.91 1.41
C GLY A 40 -14.45 -7.12 2.92
N HIS A 41 -15.45 -6.75 3.72
CA HIS A 41 -15.41 -6.81 5.19
C HIS A 41 -15.13 -8.20 5.79
N THR A 42 -15.38 -9.29 5.06
CA THR A 42 -15.04 -10.67 5.48
C THR A 42 -13.70 -11.17 4.95
N GLY A 43 -13.02 -10.41 4.08
CA GLY A 43 -11.68 -10.75 3.60
C GLY A 43 -10.64 -10.60 4.70
N GLN A 44 -9.39 -11.01 4.43
CA GLN A 44 -8.31 -10.95 5.42
C GLN A 44 -8.11 -9.52 5.97
N VAL A 45 -7.88 -8.54 5.08
CA VAL A 45 -7.66 -7.14 5.48
C VAL A 45 -8.94 -6.51 6.04
N GLY A 46 -10.09 -6.73 5.38
CA GLY A 46 -11.37 -6.15 5.77
C GLY A 46 -11.84 -6.60 7.16
N SER A 47 -11.75 -7.89 7.46
CA SER A 47 -12.14 -8.41 8.78
C SER A 47 -11.22 -7.88 9.88
N ALA A 48 -9.91 -7.84 9.63
CA ALA A 48 -8.93 -7.28 10.55
C ALA A 48 -9.10 -5.76 10.74
N LEU A 49 -9.58 -5.02 9.75
CA LEU A 49 -9.96 -3.60 9.88
C LEU A 49 -11.20 -3.45 10.77
N VAL A 50 -12.28 -4.19 10.47
CA VAL A 50 -13.54 -4.13 11.24
C VAL A 50 -13.30 -4.44 12.73
N GLN A 51 -12.48 -5.45 13.03
CA GLN A 51 -12.09 -5.78 14.40
C GLN A 51 -11.30 -4.67 15.11
N ARG A 52 -10.60 -3.81 14.38
CA ARG A 52 -9.87 -2.66 14.96
C ARG A 52 -10.78 -1.45 15.15
N LEU A 53 -11.73 -1.23 14.23
CA LEU A 53 -12.70 -0.13 14.33
C LEU A 53 -13.51 -0.20 15.62
N THR A 54 -13.89 -1.40 16.06
CA THR A 54 -14.60 -1.60 17.33
C THR A 54 -13.78 -1.23 18.57
N ARG A 55 -12.44 -1.18 18.47
CA ARG A 55 -11.54 -0.86 19.60
C ARG A 55 -11.14 0.61 19.69
N ILE A 56 -11.23 1.35 18.58
CA ILE A 56 -10.76 2.75 18.49
C ILE A 56 -11.84 3.77 18.88
N GLY A 57 -13.10 3.33 18.95
CA GLY A 57 -14.21 4.17 19.41
C GLY A 57 -13.91 4.85 20.75
N GLY A 58 -13.97 6.19 20.78
CA GLY A 58 -13.89 6.97 22.02
C GLY A 58 -12.50 7.50 22.40
N GLN A 59 -11.46 7.34 21.58
CA GLN A 59 -10.15 7.95 21.85
C GLN A 59 -10.19 9.49 21.71
N ARG A 60 -9.65 10.20 22.71
CA ARG A 60 -9.62 11.68 22.73
C ARG A 60 -8.77 12.21 21.58
N GLY A 61 -9.33 13.14 20.80
CA GLY A 61 -8.63 13.84 19.72
C GLY A 61 -8.75 13.21 18.33
N LEU A 62 -9.34 12.02 18.23
CA LEU A 62 -9.63 11.36 16.96
C LEU A 62 -11.10 11.56 16.54
N PRO A 63 -11.41 11.53 15.22
CA PRO A 63 -12.80 11.50 14.76
C PRO A 63 -13.51 10.22 15.23
N GLU A 64 -14.81 10.31 15.48
CA GLU A 64 -15.62 9.14 15.82
C GLU A 64 -15.92 8.34 14.54
N LEU A 65 -15.29 7.18 14.36
CA LEU A 65 -15.51 6.29 13.23
C LEU A 65 -16.66 5.33 13.54
N LYS A 66 -17.72 5.35 12.73
CA LYS A 66 -18.88 4.45 12.87
C LYS A 66 -18.91 3.48 11.71
N PHE A 67 -18.57 2.22 11.98
CA PHE A 67 -18.83 1.14 11.03
C PHE A 67 -20.34 1.03 10.81
N SER A 68 -20.80 1.46 9.64
CA SER A 68 -22.22 1.50 9.29
C SER A 68 -22.60 0.36 8.37
N GLU A 69 -21.70 -0.06 7.48
CA GLU A 69 -22.03 -1.07 6.48
C GLU A 69 -20.85 -1.96 6.10
N GLY A 70 -21.12 -3.25 5.90
CA GLY A 70 -20.16 -4.24 5.41
C GLY A 70 -20.68 -4.92 4.15
N ILE A 71 -19.92 -4.90 3.05
CA ILE A 71 -20.37 -5.48 1.77
C ILE A 71 -19.36 -6.56 1.35
N ASN A 72 -19.83 -7.72 0.89
CA ASN A 72 -18.98 -8.74 0.28
C ASN A 72 -19.62 -9.26 -1.03
N ARG A 73 -19.22 -10.43 -1.54
CA ARG A 73 -19.74 -10.96 -2.81
C ARG A 73 -21.23 -11.32 -2.76
N SER A 74 -21.74 -11.75 -1.61
CA SER A 74 -23.10 -12.30 -1.47
C SER A 74 -23.96 -11.59 -0.42
N ARG A 75 -23.36 -10.79 0.47
CA ARG A 75 -24.02 -10.19 1.63
C ARG A 75 -23.76 -8.69 1.75
N HIS A 76 -24.75 -8.00 2.30
CA HIS A 76 -24.70 -6.60 2.70
C HIS A 76 -25.20 -6.50 4.14
N ILE A 77 -24.32 -6.05 5.03
CA ILE A 77 -24.57 -5.84 6.45
C ILE A 77 -24.79 -4.36 6.70
N PHE A 78 -25.80 -4.03 7.49
CA PHE A 78 -26.07 -2.71 8.04
C PHE A 78 -25.94 -2.75 9.56
N ALA A 79 -25.13 -1.86 10.12
CA ALA A 79 -24.88 -1.72 11.54
C ALA A 79 -25.26 -0.32 12.01
N ASP A 80 -26.13 -0.21 13.01
CA ASP A 80 -26.56 1.07 13.59
C ASP A 80 -26.08 1.28 15.04
N GLY A 81 -25.17 0.41 15.49
CA GLY A 81 -24.58 0.42 16.83
C GLY A 81 -25.40 -0.34 17.89
N ARG A 82 -26.61 -0.78 17.59
CA ARG A 82 -27.43 -1.63 18.48
C ARG A 82 -27.81 -2.95 17.82
N GLU A 83 -28.07 -2.91 16.51
CA GLU A 83 -28.46 -4.08 15.73
C GLU A 83 -27.58 -4.21 14.48
N VAL A 84 -27.40 -5.46 14.06
CA VAL A 84 -26.73 -5.80 12.81
C VAL A 84 -27.73 -6.55 11.94
N ARG A 85 -28.13 -5.94 10.83
CA ARG A 85 -29.03 -6.54 9.84
C ARG A 85 -28.21 -7.02 8.64
N GLU A 86 -28.31 -8.30 8.33
CA GLU A 86 -27.63 -8.91 7.19
C GLU A 86 -28.65 -9.28 6.11
N LEU A 87 -28.44 -8.77 4.90
CA LEU A 87 -29.28 -9.02 3.74
C LEU A 87 -28.46 -9.65 2.61
N PRO A 88 -29.07 -10.42 1.69
CA PRO A 88 -28.44 -10.74 0.41
C PRO A 88 -28.02 -9.45 -0.31
N ARG A 89 -26.83 -9.47 -0.92
CA ARG A 89 -26.36 -8.31 -1.69
C ARG A 89 -27.21 -8.16 -2.95
N ALA A 90 -27.91 -7.02 -3.05
CA ALA A 90 -28.64 -6.66 -4.27
C ALA A 90 -27.66 -6.33 -5.41
N SER A 91 -28.08 -6.62 -6.65
CA SER A 91 -27.40 -6.10 -7.84
C SER A 91 -27.42 -4.57 -7.83
N GLY A 92 -26.35 -3.92 -8.28
CA GLY A 92 -26.27 -2.45 -8.28
C GLY A 92 -25.97 -1.78 -6.93
N SER A 93 -26.04 -2.51 -5.81
CA SER A 93 -25.81 -1.98 -4.45
C SER A 93 -24.55 -1.12 -4.29
N LEU A 94 -23.46 -1.45 -4.99
CA LEU A 94 -22.22 -0.67 -4.96
C LEU A 94 -22.31 0.64 -5.76
N GLY A 95 -23.05 0.65 -6.87
CA GLY A 95 -23.27 1.85 -7.69
C GLY A 95 -24.19 2.86 -7.00
N GLU A 96 -25.16 2.36 -6.22
CA GLU A 96 -26.10 3.18 -5.45
C GLU A 96 -25.46 3.86 -4.23
N LEU A 97 -24.22 3.51 -3.86
CA LEU A 97 -23.54 4.11 -2.71
C LEU A 97 -23.37 5.63 -2.86
N ALA A 98 -23.08 6.12 -4.07
CA ALA A 98 -22.89 7.55 -4.33
C ALA A 98 -24.13 8.37 -3.93
N SER A 99 -25.29 7.99 -4.46
CA SER A 99 -26.56 8.69 -4.20
C SER A 99 -27.04 8.49 -2.75
N ARG A 100 -26.92 7.26 -2.22
CA ARG A 100 -27.42 6.91 -0.90
C ARG A 100 -26.60 7.48 0.24
N LEU A 101 -25.27 7.56 0.10
CA LEU A 101 -24.41 8.16 1.13
C LEU A 101 -24.30 9.68 0.94
N GLY A 102 -24.28 10.18 -0.31
CA GLY A 102 -24.22 11.62 -0.60
C GLY A 102 -25.45 12.41 -0.13
N SER A 103 -26.60 11.75 0.06
CA SER A 103 -27.82 12.36 0.62
C SER A 103 -27.87 12.36 2.15
N ARG A 104 -26.90 11.74 2.84
CA ARG A 104 -26.87 11.68 4.31
C ARG A 104 -26.31 12.96 4.91
N ARG A 105 -26.70 13.25 6.16
CA ARG A 105 -26.18 14.39 6.93
C ARG A 105 -24.77 14.19 7.47
N ARG A 106 -24.28 12.94 7.52
CA ARG A 106 -22.96 12.60 8.07
C ARG A 106 -21.98 12.35 6.93
N PRO A 107 -20.72 12.82 7.05
CA PRO A 107 -19.68 12.46 6.09
C PRO A 107 -19.44 10.95 6.11
N ALA A 108 -19.08 10.41 4.96
CA ALA A 108 -18.84 8.98 4.78
C ALA A 108 -17.48 8.72 4.12
N VAL A 109 -16.89 7.58 4.48
CA VAL A 109 -15.70 7.02 3.83
C VAL A 109 -16.00 5.57 3.44
N ILE A 110 -15.77 5.24 2.17
CA ILE A 110 -15.79 3.88 1.66
C ILE A 110 -14.37 3.33 1.73
N VAL A 111 -14.24 2.17 2.35
CA VAL A 111 -12.99 1.42 2.43
C VAL A 111 -13.11 0.19 1.52
N ASP A 112 -12.44 0.22 0.37
CA ASP A 112 -12.35 -0.94 -0.50
C ASP A 112 -11.17 -1.81 -0.06
N CYS A 113 -11.44 -2.94 0.60
CA CYS A 113 -10.46 -3.94 1.02
C CYS A 113 -10.39 -5.16 0.08
N THR A 114 -10.82 -5.01 -1.17
CA THR A 114 -10.84 -6.09 -2.17
C THR A 114 -9.61 -6.06 -3.09
N ALA A 115 -9.48 -7.10 -3.91
CA ALA A 115 -8.58 -7.14 -5.06
C ALA A 115 -9.37 -7.16 -6.38
N ASP A 116 -10.60 -6.63 -6.37
CA ASP A 116 -11.46 -6.59 -7.55
C ASP A 116 -10.94 -5.52 -8.54
N PRO A 117 -10.60 -5.89 -9.79
CA PRO A 117 -10.09 -4.95 -10.77
C PRO A 117 -11.13 -3.95 -11.29
N ASP A 118 -12.43 -4.26 -11.19
CA ASP A 118 -13.51 -3.44 -11.74
C ASP A 118 -14.12 -2.50 -10.70
N LEU A 119 -14.02 -2.82 -9.41
CA LEU A 119 -14.53 -1.97 -8.34
C LEU A 119 -14.01 -0.52 -8.37
N PRO A 120 -12.73 -0.24 -8.70
CA PRO A 120 -12.23 1.13 -8.81
C PRO A 120 -12.93 2.00 -9.86
N ARG A 121 -13.67 1.41 -10.81
CA ARG A 121 -14.49 2.16 -11.79
C ARG A 121 -15.60 2.97 -11.12
N LEU A 122 -16.01 2.61 -9.90
CA LEU A 122 -17.03 3.33 -9.12
C LEU A 122 -16.45 4.47 -8.27
N TYR A 123 -15.12 4.49 -8.06
CA TYR A 123 -14.49 5.49 -7.19
C TYR A 123 -14.74 6.93 -7.65
N PRO A 124 -14.67 7.27 -8.96
CA PRO A 124 -14.92 8.65 -9.39
C PRO A 124 -16.29 9.17 -8.98
N ASP A 125 -17.33 8.33 -9.00
CA ASP A 125 -18.69 8.72 -8.63
C ASP A 125 -18.83 8.92 -7.12
N TRP A 126 -18.22 8.04 -6.33
CA TRP A 126 -18.17 8.21 -4.87
C TRP A 126 -17.43 9.50 -4.47
N LEU A 127 -16.26 9.74 -5.07
CA LEU A 127 -15.45 10.92 -4.80
C LEU A 127 -16.17 12.21 -5.22
N ARG A 128 -16.83 12.23 -6.39
CA ARG A 128 -17.65 13.39 -6.83
C ARG A 128 -18.80 13.69 -5.89
N ALA A 129 -19.38 12.67 -5.26
CA ALA A 129 -20.41 12.82 -4.24
C ALA A 129 -19.87 13.29 -2.87
N GLY A 130 -18.57 13.61 -2.77
CA GLY A 130 -17.94 14.05 -1.52
C GLY A 130 -17.59 12.91 -0.56
N ILE A 131 -17.70 11.65 -1.00
CA ILE A 131 -17.45 10.46 -0.17
C ILE A 131 -15.96 10.12 -0.27
N GLY A 132 -15.30 10.00 0.88
CA GLY A 132 -13.90 9.60 0.93
C GLY A 132 -13.69 8.16 0.47
N VAL A 133 -12.53 7.86 -0.11
CA VAL A 133 -12.12 6.51 -0.51
C VAL A 133 -10.79 6.15 0.14
N VAL A 134 -10.76 5.01 0.82
CA VAL A 134 -9.53 4.41 1.38
C VAL A 134 -9.36 3.03 0.79
N THR A 135 -8.17 2.66 0.31
CA THR A 135 -8.01 1.35 -0.33
C THR A 135 -6.57 0.80 -0.34
N PRO A 136 -6.35 -0.52 -0.12
CA PRO A 136 -5.16 -1.23 -0.54
C PRO A 136 -5.27 -1.79 -1.97
N ASN A 137 -6.38 -1.55 -2.68
CA ASN A 137 -6.61 -2.01 -4.05
C ASN A 137 -5.76 -1.20 -5.04
N LYS A 138 -4.85 -1.88 -5.72
CA LYS A 138 -3.91 -1.26 -6.66
C LYS A 138 -4.53 -0.98 -8.03
N HIS A 139 -5.64 -1.61 -8.38
CA HIS A 139 -6.12 -1.64 -9.77
C HIS A 139 -6.49 -0.26 -10.31
N GLY A 140 -7.20 0.57 -9.54
CA GLY A 140 -7.53 1.94 -9.95
C GLY A 140 -6.33 2.89 -10.02
N LEU A 141 -5.25 2.58 -9.29
CA LEU A 141 -4.09 3.46 -9.14
C LEU A 141 -2.91 3.06 -10.01
N ALA A 142 -2.83 1.80 -10.42
CA ALA A 142 -1.79 1.27 -11.29
C ALA A 142 -2.28 0.94 -12.71
N GLY A 143 -3.59 0.77 -12.89
CA GLY A 143 -4.20 0.33 -14.14
C GLY A 143 -4.37 1.45 -15.16
N ASP A 144 -5.47 1.34 -15.92
CA ASP A 144 -5.86 2.25 -17.00
C ASP A 144 -5.67 3.72 -16.63
N GLU A 145 -5.06 4.47 -17.55
CA GLU A 145 -4.70 5.86 -17.32
C GLU A 145 -5.94 6.75 -17.23
N LYS A 146 -6.95 6.52 -18.06
CA LYS A 146 -8.19 7.32 -18.04
C LYS A 146 -8.90 7.15 -16.71
N LEU A 147 -9.00 5.93 -16.20
CA LEU A 147 -9.55 5.65 -14.89
C LEU A 147 -8.75 6.31 -13.77
N TYR A 148 -7.42 6.19 -13.79
CA TYR A 148 -6.57 6.85 -12.80
C TYR A 148 -6.77 8.37 -12.78
N ARG A 149 -6.75 9.02 -13.95
CA ARG A 149 -7.00 10.47 -14.08
C ARG A 149 -8.39 10.83 -13.57
N ALA A 150 -9.43 10.07 -13.93
CA ALA A 150 -10.79 10.29 -13.45
C ALA A 150 -10.91 10.19 -11.92
N ILE A 151 -10.23 9.23 -11.28
CA ILE A 151 -10.17 9.08 -9.83
C ILE A 151 -9.49 10.31 -9.19
N ARG A 152 -8.33 10.71 -9.71
CA ARG A 152 -7.55 11.84 -9.19
C ARG A 152 -8.31 13.16 -9.33
N GLU A 153 -8.90 13.41 -10.49
CA GLU A 153 -9.70 14.61 -10.74
C GLU A 153 -10.96 14.67 -9.86
N ALA A 154 -11.64 13.54 -9.67
CA ALA A 154 -12.81 13.49 -8.80
C ALA A 154 -12.46 13.85 -7.36
N ALA A 155 -11.39 13.27 -6.80
CA ALA A 155 -10.91 13.61 -5.46
C ALA A 155 -10.50 15.08 -5.34
N GLN A 156 -9.77 15.61 -6.35
CA GLN A 156 -9.31 17.00 -6.33
C GLN A 156 -10.46 18.00 -6.42
N ARG A 157 -11.44 17.77 -7.30
CA ARG A 157 -12.55 18.70 -7.52
C ARG A 157 -13.54 18.75 -6.36
N SER A 158 -13.81 17.61 -5.71
CA SER A 158 -14.73 17.56 -4.57
C SER A 158 -14.07 17.85 -3.23
N GLY A 159 -12.74 17.75 -3.15
CA GLY A 159 -12.01 17.77 -1.88
C GLY A 159 -12.18 16.50 -1.05
N ALA A 160 -12.84 15.47 -1.57
CA ALA A 160 -13.01 14.19 -0.88
C ALA A 160 -11.64 13.49 -0.73
N PRO A 161 -11.33 12.92 0.44
CA PRO A 161 -10.06 12.28 0.67
C PRO A 161 -9.94 10.99 -0.15
N LEU A 162 -8.79 10.80 -0.79
CA LEU A 162 -8.38 9.56 -1.45
C LEU A 162 -7.08 9.09 -0.81
N ALA A 163 -7.15 7.99 -0.05
CA ALA A 163 -6.01 7.43 0.68
C ALA A 163 -5.75 5.97 0.26
N TYR A 164 -4.48 5.64 0.09
CA TYR A 164 -4.05 4.37 -0.50
C TYR A 164 -2.62 3.98 -0.13
N SER A 165 -2.15 4.39 1.05
CA SER A 165 -0.78 4.11 1.51
C SER A 165 -0.50 2.59 1.52
N ALA A 166 -1.53 1.80 1.84
CA ALA A 166 -1.47 0.35 1.89
C ALA A 166 -1.25 -0.36 0.54
N THR A 167 -1.31 0.34 -0.59
CA THR A 167 -1.08 -0.24 -1.93
C THR A 167 0.39 -0.59 -2.18
N VAL A 168 1.33 0.11 -1.55
CA VAL A 168 2.77 -0.10 -1.68
C VAL A 168 3.42 -0.08 -0.30
N GLY A 169 4.20 -1.11 0.04
CA GLY A 169 4.92 -1.14 1.32
C GLY A 169 4.07 -1.51 2.54
N ALA A 170 2.80 -1.88 2.35
CA ALA A 170 1.83 -2.15 3.42
C ALA A 170 1.71 -0.99 4.41
N GLY A 171 2.49 -0.98 5.50
CA GLY A 171 2.53 0.12 6.48
C GLY A 171 3.71 1.08 6.32
N SER A 172 4.60 0.83 5.36
CA SER A 172 5.83 1.62 5.18
C SER A 172 5.52 2.98 4.54
N PRO A 173 6.16 4.09 4.98
CA PRO A 173 5.86 5.45 4.52
C PRO A 173 6.45 5.77 3.13
N ILE A 174 6.39 4.82 2.19
CA ILE A 174 6.96 4.98 0.84
C ILE A 174 6.17 6.03 0.05
N LEU A 175 4.85 5.86 -0.05
CA LEU A 175 4.01 6.77 -0.82
C LEU A 175 3.90 8.16 -0.19
N SER A 176 3.88 8.25 1.14
CA SER A 176 3.87 9.54 1.83
C SER A 176 5.18 10.31 1.62
N THR A 177 6.32 9.62 1.55
CA THR A 177 7.61 10.22 1.21
C THR A 177 7.59 10.80 -0.20
N LEU A 178 7.18 10.00 -1.20
CA LEU A 178 7.09 10.46 -2.60
C LEU A 178 6.10 11.63 -2.75
N ARG A 179 4.98 11.58 -2.02
CA ARG A 179 4.00 12.68 -2.01
C ARG A 179 4.61 13.98 -1.49
N ARG A 180 5.37 13.92 -0.39
CA ARG A 180 6.03 15.07 0.22
C ARG A 180 7.08 15.66 -0.70
N MET A 181 7.87 14.82 -1.38
CA MET A 181 8.80 15.26 -2.43
C MET A 181 8.06 16.08 -3.49
N ARG A 182 7.00 15.50 -4.06
CA ARG A 182 6.22 16.17 -5.10
C ARG A 182 5.59 17.47 -4.62
N GLN A 183 5.07 17.50 -3.39
CA GLN A 183 4.52 18.71 -2.79
C GLN A 183 5.57 19.81 -2.55
N ALA A 184 6.82 19.42 -2.32
CA ALA A 184 7.96 20.34 -2.25
C ALA A 184 8.49 20.76 -3.64
N GLY A 185 7.86 20.32 -4.73
CA GLY A 185 8.28 20.62 -6.10
C GLY A 185 9.43 19.75 -6.62
N ALA A 186 9.72 18.63 -5.96
CA ALA A 186 10.78 17.71 -6.34
C ALA A 186 10.23 16.33 -6.78
N ALA A 187 10.95 15.67 -7.68
CA ALA A 187 10.75 14.27 -8.01
C ALA A 187 12.05 13.51 -7.71
N PRO A 188 11.99 12.22 -7.34
CA PRO A 188 13.19 11.44 -7.10
C PRO A 188 14.02 11.31 -8.38
N SER A 189 15.35 11.36 -8.28
CA SER A 189 16.26 11.04 -9.39
C SER A 189 16.34 9.53 -9.64
N GLY A 190 16.07 8.74 -8.60
CA GLY A 190 16.11 7.29 -8.65
C GLY A 190 15.28 6.63 -7.56
N ILE A 191 14.79 5.43 -7.87
CA ILE A 191 14.11 4.55 -6.94
C ILE A 191 14.69 3.16 -7.13
N THR A 192 15.07 2.49 -6.06
CA THR A 192 15.38 1.05 -6.07
C THR A 192 14.60 0.38 -4.95
N ALA A 193 13.79 -0.62 -5.26
CA ALA A 193 12.91 -1.24 -4.28
C ALA A 193 12.73 -2.74 -4.47
N VAL A 194 12.64 -3.45 -3.35
CA VAL A 194 12.09 -4.80 -3.27
C VAL A 194 10.67 -4.71 -2.72
N LEU A 195 9.71 -5.19 -3.50
CA LEU A 195 8.28 -4.97 -3.25
C LEU A 195 7.46 -6.27 -3.21
N SER A 196 8.10 -7.44 -3.28
CA SER A 196 7.43 -8.75 -3.22
C SER A 196 8.15 -9.69 -2.26
N GLY A 197 7.46 -10.09 -1.20
CA GLY A 197 7.96 -11.09 -0.25
C GLY A 197 8.15 -12.47 -0.91
N THR A 198 7.23 -12.88 -1.77
CA THR A 198 7.29 -14.15 -2.51
C THR A 198 8.53 -14.23 -3.38
N LEU A 199 8.78 -13.21 -4.20
CA LEU A 199 9.96 -13.16 -5.06
C LEU A 199 11.24 -13.06 -4.24
N SER A 200 11.25 -12.29 -3.15
CA SER A 200 12.41 -12.21 -2.25
C SER A 200 12.78 -13.57 -1.70
N HIS A 201 11.79 -14.34 -1.23
CA HIS A 201 11.99 -15.69 -0.72
C HIS A 201 12.49 -16.65 -1.81
N VAL A 202 11.87 -16.64 -2.99
CA VAL A 202 12.26 -17.49 -4.12
C VAL A 202 13.70 -17.21 -4.55
N PHE A 203 14.10 -15.95 -4.71
CA PHE A 203 15.48 -15.59 -5.08
C PHE A 203 16.49 -15.89 -3.97
N SER A 204 16.11 -15.76 -2.70
CA SER A 204 16.96 -16.17 -1.57
C SER A 204 17.22 -17.68 -1.61
N ALA A 205 16.16 -18.49 -1.70
CA ALA A 205 16.28 -19.95 -1.75
C ALA A 205 17.11 -20.43 -2.97
N MET A 206 16.91 -19.82 -4.13
CA MET A 206 17.72 -20.12 -5.32
C MET A 206 19.20 -19.72 -5.15
N THR A 207 19.45 -18.59 -4.47
CA THR A 207 20.82 -18.17 -4.12
C THR A 207 21.48 -19.18 -3.19
N ASP A 208 20.72 -19.78 -2.27
CA ASP A 208 21.16 -20.81 -1.32
C ASP A 208 21.28 -22.21 -1.95
N GLY A 209 20.90 -22.37 -3.23
CA GLY A 209 21.17 -23.58 -4.01
C GLY A 209 19.93 -24.34 -4.49
N ALA A 210 18.73 -23.94 -4.09
CA ALA A 210 17.50 -24.55 -4.59
C ALA A 210 17.29 -24.29 -6.08
N SER A 211 16.58 -25.20 -6.75
CA SER A 211 16.02 -24.93 -8.08
C SER A 211 14.87 -23.91 -8.01
N LEU A 212 14.40 -23.39 -9.15
CA LEU A 212 13.22 -22.52 -9.18
C LEU A 212 12.00 -23.28 -8.68
N SER A 213 11.80 -24.51 -9.16
CA SER A 213 10.68 -25.36 -8.78
C SER A 213 10.66 -25.66 -7.27
N GLU A 214 11.82 -25.98 -6.68
CA GLU A 214 11.98 -26.20 -5.23
C GLU A 214 11.72 -24.93 -4.42
N ALA A 215 12.28 -23.80 -4.84
CA ALA A 215 12.11 -22.52 -4.17
C ALA A 215 10.64 -22.06 -4.15
N VAL A 216 9.91 -22.28 -5.26
CA VAL A 216 8.48 -21.96 -5.36
C VAL A 216 7.64 -22.92 -4.52
N ALA A 217 7.98 -24.22 -4.50
CA ALA A 217 7.30 -25.21 -3.66
C ALA A 217 7.46 -24.87 -2.16
N ASP A 218 8.67 -24.48 -1.74
CA ASP A 218 8.92 -24.03 -0.37
C ASP A 218 8.11 -22.76 -0.04
N ALA A 219 8.13 -21.75 -0.91
CA ALA A 219 7.33 -20.53 -0.74
C ALA A 219 5.83 -20.84 -0.57
N ARG A 220 5.31 -21.78 -1.36
CA ARG A 220 3.90 -22.22 -1.28
C ARG A 220 3.61 -22.94 0.04
N SER A 221 4.49 -23.83 0.48
CA SER A 221 4.32 -24.57 1.75
C SER A 221 4.26 -23.64 2.97
N ARG A 222 4.96 -22.51 2.90
CA ARG A 222 4.99 -21.46 3.95
C ARG A 222 3.85 -20.44 3.81
N GLY A 223 2.99 -20.58 2.80
CA GLY A 223 1.87 -19.68 2.54
C GLY A 223 2.29 -18.29 2.03
N PHE A 224 3.45 -18.18 1.39
CA PHE A 224 3.91 -16.92 0.81
C PHE A 224 3.33 -16.64 -0.57
N THR A 225 2.99 -17.67 -1.33
CA THR A 225 2.44 -17.51 -2.68
C THR A 225 0.93 -17.31 -2.66
N GLU A 226 0.41 -16.70 -3.72
CA GLU A 226 -0.99 -16.85 -4.10
C GLU A 226 -1.34 -18.32 -4.42
N PRO A 227 -2.63 -18.71 -4.51
CA PRO A 227 -3.02 -20.08 -4.89
C PRO A 227 -2.42 -20.54 -6.22
N ASN A 228 -2.25 -19.62 -7.17
CA ASN A 228 -1.44 -19.82 -8.37
C ASN A 228 -0.13 -19.03 -8.25
N PRO A 229 1.03 -19.68 -8.03
CA PRO A 229 2.31 -18.99 -7.85
C PRO A 229 2.78 -18.25 -9.10
N LEU A 230 2.25 -18.56 -10.29
CA LEU A 230 2.58 -17.85 -11.52
C LEU A 230 2.15 -16.37 -11.47
N GLU A 231 1.17 -16.01 -10.64
CA GLU A 231 0.76 -14.62 -10.43
C GLU A 231 1.91 -13.80 -9.80
N ASP A 232 2.58 -14.34 -8.78
CA ASP A 232 3.75 -13.73 -8.15
C ASP A 232 4.95 -13.70 -9.10
N LEU A 233 5.25 -14.84 -9.75
CA LEU A 233 6.39 -15.03 -10.65
C LEU A 233 6.29 -14.20 -11.94
N SER A 234 5.10 -13.71 -12.26
CA SER A 234 4.92 -12.77 -13.36
C SER A 234 5.57 -11.41 -13.08
N GLY A 235 5.75 -10.99 -11.82
CA GLY A 235 6.23 -9.64 -11.49
C GLY A 235 5.23 -8.51 -11.79
N ARG A 236 3.99 -8.83 -12.19
CA ARG A 236 2.93 -7.82 -12.47
C ARG A 236 2.55 -7.03 -11.21
N ASP A 237 2.54 -7.66 -10.04
CA ASP A 237 2.28 -6.95 -8.77
C ASP A 237 3.38 -5.93 -8.46
N VAL A 238 4.65 -6.29 -8.65
CA VAL A 238 5.80 -5.38 -8.51
C VAL A 238 5.70 -4.22 -9.51
N ALA A 239 5.34 -4.50 -10.77
CA ALA A 239 5.09 -3.47 -11.79
C ALA A 239 3.98 -2.50 -11.38
N ARG A 240 2.88 -3.00 -10.83
CA ARG A 240 1.77 -2.16 -10.34
C ARG A 240 2.22 -1.27 -9.19
N LYS A 241 2.98 -1.82 -8.22
CA LYS A 241 3.51 -1.04 -7.09
C LYS A 241 4.46 0.06 -7.56
N LEU A 242 5.37 -0.24 -8.50
CA LEU A 242 6.24 0.77 -9.10
C LEU A 242 5.43 1.84 -9.86
N ARG A 243 4.39 1.46 -10.61
CA ARG A 243 3.52 2.43 -11.29
C ARG A 243 2.84 3.40 -10.31
N ILE A 244 2.37 2.89 -9.17
CA ILE A 244 1.77 3.73 -8.13
C ILE A 244 2.82 4.68 -7.55
N MET A 245 4.04 4.21 -7.29
CA MET A 245 5.14 5.06 -6.81
C MET A 245 5.46 6.18 -7.81
N LEU A 246 5.59 5.87 -9.10
CA LEU A 246 5.87 6.86 -10.14
C LEU A 246 4.73 7.89 -10.25
N ARG A 247 3.48 7.45 -10.25
CA ARG A 247 2.30 8.34 -10.23
C ARG A 247 2.24 9.21 -8.98
N GLU A 248 2.64 8.70 -7.82
CA GLU A 248 2.69 9.49 -6.58
C GLU A 248 3.75 10.58 -6.66
N ALA A 249 4.87 10.29 -7.33
CA ALA A 249 5.96 11.22 -7.58
C ALA A 249 5.69 12.21 -8.74
N GLY A 250 4.58 12.08 -9.46
CA GLY A 250 4.27 12.93 -10.63
C GLY A 250 4.98 12.51 -11.92
N LEU A 251 5.39 11.24 -12.01
CA LEU A 251 6.12 10.64 -13.12
C LEU A 251 5.22 9.67 -13.90
N ASP A 252 3.97 10.07 -14.13
CA ASP A 252 2.86 9.23 -14.59
C ASP A 252 3.13 8.58 -15.96
N GLU A 253 3.80 9.33 -16.83
CA GLU A 253 4.06 9.01 -18.24
C GLU A 253 5.16 7.96 -18.44
N ILE A 254 5.91 7.63 -17.38
CA ILE A 254 7.05 6.71 -17.48
C ILE A 254 6.55 5.28 -17.69
N GLY A 255 6.95 4.70 -18.83
CA GLY A 255 6.75 3.29 -19.16
C GLY A 255 7.59 2.37 -18.26
N ILE A 256 7.03 1.21 -17.90
CA ILE A 256 7.71 0.22 -17.06
C ILE A 256 8.02 -1.01 -17.92
N HIS A 257 9.30 -1.33 -18.05
CA HIS A 257 9.74 -2.59 -18.64
C HIS A 257 9.72 -3.71 -17.58
N ARG A 258 8.99 -4.79 -17.84
CA ARG A 258 8.91 -5.95 -16.94
C ARG A 258 9.58 -7.16 -17.55
N GLU A 259 10.49 -7.76 -16.80
CA GLU A 259 11.02 -9.09 -17.07
C GLU A 259 10.42 -10.09 -16.05
N PRO A 260 9.56 -11.03 -16.48
CA PRO A 260 9.02 -12.03 -15.57
C PRO A 260 10.05 -13.11 -15.19
N VAL A 261 9.83 -13.76 -14.04
CA VAL A 261 10.58 -14.97 -13.67
C VAL A 261 10.14 -16.17 -14.52
N VAL A 262 8.82 -16.26 -14.77
CA VAL A 262 8.21 -17.25 -15.67
C VAL A 262 7.55 -16.50 -16.84
N PRO A 263 7.97 -16.73 -18.10
CA PRO A 263 7.41 -16.03 -19.25
C PRO A 263 5.88 -16.16 -19.36
N ASP A 264 5.21 -15.09 -19.78
CA ASP A 264 3.74 -15.05 -19.76
C ASP A 264 3.07 -16.08 -20.69
N ALA A 265 3.66 -16.37 -21.85
CA ALA A 265 3.10 -17.30 -22.82
C ALA A 265 2.96 -18.72 -22.26
N PRO A 266 4.04 -19.36 -21.75
CA PRO A 266 3.91 -20.67 -21.12
C PRO A 266 3.12 -20.61 -19.81
N ALA A 267 3.19 -19.52 -19.04
CA ALA A 267 2.38 -19.35 -17.82
C ALA A 267 0.87 -19.41 -18.11
N ARG A 268 0.41 -18.84 -19.23
CA ARG A 268 -1.00 -18.91 -19.66
C ARG A 268 -1.45 -20.31 -20.06
N SER A 269 -0.53 -21.16 -20.50
CA SER A 269 -0.82 -22.54 -20.91
C SER A 269 -0.88 -23.53 -19.75
N ALA A 270 -0.32 -23.18 -18.59
CA ALA A 270 -0.36 -24.01 -17.39
C ALA A 270 -1.69 -23.81 -16.64
N SER A 271 -2.66 -24.69 -16.88
CA SER A 271 -4.02 -24.56 -16.35
C SER A 271 -4.23 -25.19 -14.97
N ASP A 272 -3.37 -26.11 -14.55
CA ASP A 272 -3.48 -26.85 -13.29
C ASP A 272 -2.13 -26.99 -12.58
N GLU A 273 -2.17 -27.51 -11.35
CA GLU A 273 -1.00 -27.67 -10.50
C GLU A 273 0.09 -28.57 -11.11
N PRO A 274 -0.22 -29.74 -11.71
CA PRO A 274 0.76 -30.53 -12.44
C PRO A 274 1.43 -29.77 -13.59
N ALA A 275 0.67 -29.03 -14.40
CA ALA A 275 1.22 -28.24 -15.50
C ALA A 275 2.11 -27.09 -15.00
N VAL A 276 1.73 -26.43 -13.90
CA VAL A 276 2.54 -25.40 -13.25
C VAL A 276 3.87 -26.00 -12.76
N LYS A 277 3.83 -27.16 -12.09
CA LYS A 277 5.03 -27.85 -11.61
C LYS A 277 5.97 -28.21 -12.77
N ALA A 278 5.45 -28.84 -13.83
CA ALA A 278 6.23 -29.19 -15.00
C ALA A 278 6.85 -27.96 -15.70
N LEU A 279 6.11 -26.86 -15.78
CA LEU A 279 6.63 -25.60 -16.30
C LEU A 279 7.79 -25.07 -15.46
N LEU A 280 7.66 -25.04 -14.14
CA LEU A 280 8.73 -24.57 -13.25
C LEU A 280 9.99 -25.45 -13.37
N GLU A 281 9.81 -26.78 -13.39
CA GLU A 281 10.91 -27.74 -13.59
C GLU A 281 11.61 -27.53 -14.93
N SER A 282 10.86 -27.23 -16.00
CA SER A 282 11.44 -26.94 -17.32
C SER A 282 12.33 -25.69 -17.35
N LEU A 283 12.17 -24.78 -16.38
CA LEU A 283 12.93 -23.53 -16.27
C LEU A 283 14.13 -23.63 -15.31
N ASP A 284 14.25 -24.72 -14.54
CA ASP A 284 15.27 -24.88 -13.50
C ASP A 284 16.70 -24.77 -14.06
N GLU A 285 16.96 -25.42 -15.18
CA GLU A 285 18.29 -25.43 -15.79
C GLU A 285 18.65 -24.04 -16.38
N ALA A 286 17.68 -23.30 -16.92
CA ALA A 286 17.91 -21.94 -17.39
C ALA A 286 18.28 -21.00 -16.22
N TRP A 287 17.54 -21.11 -15.11
CA TRP A 287 17.82 -20.33 -13.90
C TRP A 287 19.13 -20.72 -13.23
N ARG A 288 19.46 -22.02 -13.18
CA ARG A 288 20.73 -22.53 -12.68
C ARG A 288 21.92 -21.89 -13.40
N ARG A 289 21.88 -21.82 -14.74
CA ARG A 289 22.92 -21.13 -15.54
C ARG A 289 23.01 -19.64 -15.23
N ARG A 290 21.86 -18.96 -15.14
CA ARG A 290 21.80 -17.52 -14.82
C ARG A 290 22.44 -17.24 -13.45
N LEU A 291 22.10 -18.04 -12.43
CA LEU A 291 22.65 -17.93 -11.07
C LEU A 291 24.15 -18.26 -11.02
N ALA A 292 24.61 -19.27 -11.78
CA ALA A 292 26.03 -19.57 -11.91
C ALA A 292 26.82 -18.38 -12.50
N GLN A 293 26.24 -17.67 -13.47
CA GLN A 293 26.84 -16.46 -14.03
C GLN A 293 26.87 -15.29 -13.02
N ALA A 294 25.86 -15.14 -12.17
CA ALA A 294 25.91 -14.16 -11.08
C ALA A 294 27.00 -14.51 -10.06
N ARG A 295 27.10 -15.79 -9.67
CA ARG A 295 28.11 -16.29 -8.73
C ARG A 295 29.53 -16.11 -9.26
N SER A 296 29.78 -16.33 -10.56
CA SER A 296 31.12 -16.11 -11.16
C SER A 296 31.54 -14.64 -11.15
N ARG A 297 30.58 -13.72 -11.05
CA ARG A 297 30.79 -12.27 -10.87
C ARG A 297 30.75 -11.83 -9.41
N GLN A 298 30.73 -12.77 -8.46
CA GLN A 298 30.59 -12.51 -7.02
C GLN A 298 29.36 -11.65 -6.67
N THR A 299 28.25 -11.87 -7.40
CA THR A 299 26.97 -11.18 -7.18
C THR A 299 25.86 -12.17 -6.82
N VAL A 300 24.79 -11.66 -6.23
CA VAL A 300 23.54 -12.42 -5.98
C VAL A 300 22.40 -11.85 -6.81
N MET A 301 21.42 -12.67 -7.15
CA MET A 301 20.24 -12.22 -7.90
C MET A 301 19.08 -11.88 -6.98
N VAL A 302 18.42 -10.77 -7.27
CA VAL A 302 17.22 -10.29 -6.58
C VAL A 302 16.21 -9.76 -7.60
N TYR A 303 14.94 -9.68 -7.23
CA TYR A 303 13.92 -9.08 -8.09
C TYR A 303 13.62 -7.65 -7.64
N LEU A 304 14.06 -6.65 -8.43
CA LEU A 304 13.93 -5.24 -8.07
C LEU A 304 12.95 -4.49 -8.98
N ALA A 305 12.28 -3.51 -8.37
CA ALA A 305 11.72 -2.36 -9.06
C ALA A 305 12.76 -1.25 -9.07
N ARG A 306 13.07 -0.70 -10.25
CA ARG A 306 14.02 0.39 -10.43
C ARG A 306 13.42 1.51 -11.26
N PHE A 307 13.76 2.74 -10.92
CA PHE A 307 13.57 3.92 -11.75
C PHE A 307 14.84 4.78 -11.66
N GLY A 308 15.23 5.39 -12.78
CA GLY A 308 16.35 6.32 -12.87
C GLY A 308 16.59 6.72 -14.31
N GLN A 309 17.83 7.10 -14.66
CA GLN A 309 18.19 7.55 -16.02
C GLN A 309 17.88 6.51 -17.12
N SER A 310 17.94 5.21 -16.80
CA SER A 310 17.63 4.12 -17.73
C SER A 310 16.13 3.81 -17.87
N GLY A 311 15.25 4.65 -17.31
CA GLY A 311 13.81 4.43 -17.27
C GLY A 311 13.38 3.57 -16.08
N ALA A 312 12.14 3.06 -16.14
CA ALA A 312 11.57 2.24 -15.08
C ALA A 312 11.56 0.75 -15.47
N THR A 313 12.07 -0.10 -14.59
CA THR A 313 12.16 -1.54 -14.83
C THR A 313 11.71 -2.33 -13.60
N VAL A 314 11.15 -3.53 -13.83
CA VAL A 314 10.97 -4.55 -12.81
C VAL A 314 11.53 -5.86 -13.33
N ALA A 315 12.60 -6.36 -12.72
CA ALA A 315 13.36 -7.46 -13.28
C ALA A 315 14.24 -8.19 -12.25
N PRO A 316 14.66 -9.42 -12.55
CA PRO A 316 15.79 -10.07 -11.91
C PRO A 316 17.10 -9.33 -12.23
N VAL A 317 17.84 -8.93 -11.21
CA VAL A 317 19.10 -8.18 -11.35
C VAL A 317 20.18 -8.73 -10.42
N CYS A 318 21.43 -8.59 -10.82
CA CYS A 318 22.58 -8.90 -9.98
C CYS A 318 22.90 -7.70 -9.07
N VAL A 319 23.11 -7.96 -7.79
CA VAL A 319 23.60 -6.98 -6.80
C VAL A 319 24.80 -7.55 -6.05
N ALA A 320 25.60 -6.67 -5.45
CA ALA A 320 26.67 -7.09 -4.55
C ALA A 320 26.09 -7.86 -3.34
N PRO A 321 26.80 -8.87 -2.78
CA PRO A 321 26.28 -9.69 -1.69
C PRO A 321 26.02 -8.92 -0.38
N ASP A 322 26.70 -7.80 -0.19
CA ASP A 322 26.55 -6.84 0.92
C ASP A 322 25.50 -5.76 0.63
N SER A 323 24.89 -5.79 -0.56
CA SER A 323 23.86 -4.84 -0.94
C SER A 323 22.71 -4.86 0.06
N PRO A 324 22.12 -3.69 0.39
CA PRO A 324 20.91 -3.60 1.19
C PRO A 324 19.73 -4.42 0.66
N PHE A 325 19.75 -4.80 -0.62
CA PHE A 325 18.71 -5.58 -1.26
C PHE A 325 18.99 -7.08 -1.32
N ALA A 326 20.23 -7.52 -1.06
CA ALA A 326 20.67 -8.91 -1.23
C ALA A 326 20.06 -9.90 -0.23
N ARG A 327 19.76 -9.45 1.00
CA ARG A 327 19.28 -10.30 2.10
C ARG A 327 18.18 -9.62 2.90
N LEU A 328 16.98 -9.62 2.36
CA LEU A 328 15.81 -9.20 3.13
C LEU A 328 15.33 -10.36 3.98
N ALA A 329 15.31 -10.19 5.30
CA ALA A 329 14.75 -11.19 6.20
C ALA A 329 13.23 -11.28 6.01
N GLY A 330 12.73 -12.48 5.70
CA GLY A 330 11.29 -12.76 5.60
C GLY A 330 10.60 -12.03 4.45
N SER A 331 9.42 -11.45 4.71
CA SER A 331 8.57 -10.73 3.73
C SER A 331 8.78 -9.22 3.74
N GLY A 332 9.96 -8.75 4.14
CA GLY A 332 10.28 -7.32 4.21
C GLY A 332 10.22 -6.65 2.83
N ASN A 333 9.69 -5.43 2.77
CA ASN A 333 9.88 -4.53 1.65
C ASN A 333 10.97 -3.52 2.00
N ARG A 334 11.73 -3.10 1.00
CA ARG A 334 12.73 -2.03 1.12
C ARG A 334 12.63 -1.11 -0.08
N ALA A 335 12.75 0.19 0.14
CA ALA A 335 12.83 1.17 -0.93
C ALA A 335 13.90 2.20 -0.59
N CYS A 336 14.88 2.34 -1.47
CA CYS A 336 15.80 3.47 -1.52
C CYS A 336 15.26 4.50 -2.51
N ILE A 337 15.07 5.73 -2.05
CA ILE A 337 14.58 6.86 -2.84
C ILE A 337 15.66 7.94 -2.85
N GLU A 338 16.19 8.25 -4.03
CA GLU A 338 17.27 9.21 -4.23
C GLU A 338 16.69 10.61 -4.41
N TRP A 339 17.23 11.59 -3.67
CA TRP A 339 16.87 12.99 -3.86
C TRP A 339 17.61 13.56 -5.07
N PRO A 340 16.98 14.43 -5.88
CA PRO A 340 17.64 14.97 -7.08
C PRO A 340 18.92 15.75 -6.77
N ASP A 341 18.96 16.46 -5.64
CA ASP A 341 20.09 17.32 -5.26
C ASP A 341 21.17 16.58 -4.43
N ASP A 342 20.87 15.37 -3.94
CA ASP A 342 21.79 14.54 -3.15
C ASP A 342 21.50 13.05 -3.41
N PRO A 343 21.86 12.54 -4.61
CA PRO A 343 21.60 11.15 -4.98
C PRO A 343 22.49 10.16 -4.20
N ASP A 344 23.62 10.63 -3.63
CA ASP A 344 24.57 9.79 -2.90
C ASP A 344 24.09 9.46 -1.47
N CYS A 345 23.09 10.19 -0.96
CA CYS A 345 22.46 9.93 0.34
C CYS A 345 20.97 9.57 0.19
N PRO A 346 20.63 8.40 -0.37
CA PRO A 346 19.24 8.00 -0.57
C PRO A 346 18.50 7.78 0.75
N MET A 347 17.20 8.10 0.74
CA MET A 347 16.32 7.73 1.84
C MET A 347 16.01 6.24 1.76
N ASP A 348 16.43 5.49 2.76
CA ASP A 348 16.20 4.05 2.86
C ASP A 348 15.05 3.72 3.82
N ILE A 349 14.00 3.12 3.28
CA ILE A 349 12.79 2.75 4.01
C ILE A 349 12.69 1.22 4.02
N PHE A 350 12.83 0.61 5.19
CA PHE A 350 12.66 -0.82 5.40
C PHE A 350 11.52 -1.12 6.37
N GLY A 351 10.71 -2.13 6.06
CA GLY A 351 9.61 -2.55 6.91
C GLY A 351 8.90 -3.81 6.40
N PRO A 352 7.92 -4.32 7.16
CA PRO A 352 7.13 -5.48 6.73
C PRO A 352 6.40 -5.16 5.41
N GLY A 353 6.61 -6.00 4.41
CA GLY A 353 6.12 -5.77 3.06
C GLY A 353 4.75 -6.35 2.74
N ALA A 354 4.29 -7.25 3.59
CA ALA A 354 3.00 -7.92 3.52
C ALA A 354 2.54 -8.35 4.92
N GLY A 355 1.26 -8.70 5.04
CA GLY A 355 0.68 -9.23 6.27
C GLY A 355 -0.61 -8.52 6.64
N THR A 356 -1.65 -9.32 6.89
CA THR A 356 -3.01 -8.86 7.17
C THR A 356 -3.07 -7.76 8.22
N ASN A 357 -2.31 -7.90 9.31
CA ASN A 357 -2.33 -6.95 10.41
C ASN A 357 -1.64 -5.62 10.08
N VAL A 358 -0.53 -5.66 9.35
CA VAL A 358 0.20 -4.45 8.94
C VAL A 358 -0.63 -3.68 7.93
N THR A 359 -1.16 -4.36 6.90
CA THR A 359 -2.00 -3.72 5.87
C THR A 359 -3.27 -3.13 6.46
N ALA A 360 -3.99 -3.86 7.33
CA ALA A 360 -5.18 -3.33 7.99
C ALA A 360 -4.87 -2.17 8.95
N GLY A 361 -3.68 -2.15 9.57
CA GLY A 361 -3.19 -1.01 10.34
C GLY A 361 -2.95 0.23 9.47
N ALA A 362 -2.35 0.05 8.29
CA ALA A 362 -2.14 1.13 7.32
C ALA A 362 -3.47 1.70 6.78
N VAL A 363 -4.40 0.83 6.39
CA VAL A 363 -5.76 1.21 5.96
C VAL A 363 -6.49 1.98 7.05
N LEU A 364 -6.35 1.56 8.31
CA LEU A 364 -6.94 2.28 9.44
C LEU A 364 -6.31 3.65 9.65
N ALA A 365 -4.99 3.79 9.52
CA ALA A 365 -4.31 5.09 9.62
C ALA A 365 -4.80 6.05 8.54
N ASP A 366 -4.87 5.57 7.29
CA ASP A 366 -5.43 6.30 6.16
C ASP A 366 -6.89 6.72 6.40
N LEU A 367 -7.69 5.83 6.99
CA LEU A 367 -9.08 6.11 7.34
C LEU A 367 -9.20 7.19 8.43
N VAL A 368 -8.36 7.16 9.46
CA VAL A 368 -8.34 8.18 10.52
C VAL A 368 -7.92 9.54 9.96
N GLU A 369 -6.93 9.58 9.06
CA GLU A 369 -6.50 10.80 8.38
C GLU A 369 -7.63 11.36 7.50
N ALA A 370 -8.23 10.53 6.65
CA ALA A 370 -9.34 10.89 5.78
C ALA A 370 -10.54 11.43 6.59
N ALA A 371 -10.94 10.71 7.64
CA ALA A 371 -12.02 11.13 8.53
C ALA A 371 -11.70 12.43 9.27
N SER A 372 -10.44 12.67 9.65
CA SER A 372 -10.01 13.91 10.29
C SER A 372 -10.03 15.11 9.35
N GLY A 373 -9.98 14.90 8.03
CA GLY A 373 -10.21 15.94 7.01
C GLY A 373 -11.69 16.28 6.86
N LEU A 374 -12.56 15.27 6.88
CA LEU A 374 -14.01 15.43 6.71
C LEU A 374 -14.75 15.93 7.96
N ALA A 375 -14.23 15.67 9.15
CA ALA A 375 -14.87 16.04 10.42
C ALA A 375 -14.54 17.45 10.93
N ARG A 376 -13.90 18.29 10.10
CA ARG A 376 -13.49 19.67 10.44
C ARG A 376 -14.55 20.71 10.12
#